data_AF-A0A2W6WSB3-F1
#
_entry.id   AF-A0A2W6WSB3-F1
#
_cell.length_a   1.000
_cell.length_b   1.000
_cell.length_c   1.000
_cell.angle_alpha   90.00
_cell.angle_beta   90.00
_cell.angle_gamma   90.00
#
_symmetry.space_group_name_H-M   'P 1'
#
loop_
_entity.id
_entity.type
_entity.pdbx_description
1 polymer ?
#
loop_
_entity_poly.entity_id
_entity_poly.type
_entity_poly.pdbx_seq_one_letter_code
_entity_poly.pdbx_strand_id
1 'polypeptide(L)'
;MAETAIGSVGELLAPSEHLSTLLAKEVAPKIEIVLRILAAITGIATDDPALLCCCINVVAPFAMQIVTREAPLPVRRTIEQMPRDELSRHFRRFVHAGLQAIACDHAGKSARVR
;
A
#
# COMPACT_ATOMS: atom_id res chain seq x y z
N MET A 1 34.50 -22.14 9.47
CA MET A 1 33.71 -21.55 10.56
C MET A 1 32.86 -20.48 9.94
N ALA A 2 31.57 -20.77 9.80
CA ALA A 2 30.58 -19.94 9.12
C ALA A 2 29.88 -19.08 10.17
N GLU A 3 29.87 -17.77 9.97
CA GLU A 3 28.87 -16.89 10.60
C GLU A 3 28.74 -15.62 9.76
N THR A 4 28.05 -15.75 8.63
CA THR A 4 27.48 -14.59 7.94
C THR A 4 26.13 -14.35 8.59
N ALA A 5 26.13 -13.53 9.65
CA ALA A 5 24.91 -12.96 10.19
C ALA A 5 24.25 -12.15 9.07
N ILE A 6 23.21 -12.73 8.48
CA ILE A 6 22.26 -12.01 7.63
C ILE A 6 21.58 -11.02 8.59
N GLY A 7 22.09 -9.78 8.61
CA GLY A 7 21.50 -8.67 9.32
C GLY A 7 20.01 -8.65 9.01
N SER A 8 19.22 -8.86 10.05
CA SER A 8 17.77 -8.97 9.95
C SER A 8 17.21 -7.73 9.25
N VAL A 9 16.13 -7.88 8.49
CA VAL A 9 15.47 -6.78 7.74
C VAL A 9 15.20 -5.56 8.64
N GLY A 10 15.08 -5.74 9.97
CA GLY A 10 14.95 -4.66 10.95
C GLY A 10 16.20 -3.79 11.15
N GLU A 11 17.42 -4.32 11.04
CA GLU A 11 18.66 -3.53 11.20
C GLU A 11 18.98 -2.69 9.97
N LEU A 12 18.61 -3.16 8.77
CA LEU A 12 18.70 -2.37 7.53
C LEU A 12 17.62 -1.27 7.45
N LEU A 13 16.55 -1.41 8.24
CA LEU A 13 15.39 -0.50 8.25
C LEU A 13 15.29 0.36 9.51
N ALA A 14 16.32 0.43 10.36
CA ALA A 14 16.36 1.40 11.45
C ALA A 14 16.31 2.81 10.84
N PRO A 15 15.19 3.55 10.96
CA PRO A 15 15.07 4.80 10.26
C PRO A 15 16.05 5.78 10.89
N SER A 16 16.95 6.31 10.07
CA SER A 16 17.79 7.44 10.48
C SER A 16 16.89 8.54 11.06
N GLU A 17 17.40 9.38 11.96
CA GLU A 17 16.59 10.49 12.53
C GLU A 17 15.94 11.36 11.43
N HIS A 18 16.62 11.49 10.30
CA HIS A 18 16.10 12.18 9.12
C HIS A 18 14.91 11.45 8.48
N LEU A 19 14.99 10.12 8.31
CA LEU A 19 13.88 9.33 7.78
C LEU A 19 12.70 9.33 8.75
N SER A 20 12.93 9.19 10.05
CA SER A 20 11.87 9.28 11.07
C SER A 20 11.13 10.63 11.02
N THR A 21 11.88 11.72 10.89
CA THR A 21 11.31 13.07 10.76
C THR A 21 10.49 13.20 9.47
N LEU A 22 10.98 12.67 8.36
CA LEU A 22 10.28 12.70 7.07
C LEU A 22 9.00 11.86 7.11
N LEU A 23 9.05 10.66 7.72
CA LEU A 23 7.87 9.81 7.89
C LEU A 23 6.79 10.53 8.71
N ALA A 24 7.18 11.14 9.83
CA ALA A 24 6.24 11.84 10.71
C ALA A 24 5.67 13.13 10.08
N LYS A 25 6.51 13.96 9.45
CA LYS A 25 6.10 15.28 8.96
C LYS A 25 5.51 15.27 7.56
N GLU A 26 5.95 14.36 6.70
CA GLU A 26 5.61 14.40 5.27
C GLU A 26 4.75 13.22 4.84
N VAL A 27 4.99 12.03 5.39
CA VAL A 27 4.29 10.81 4.94
C VAL A 27 3.00 10.59 5.72
N ALA A 28 3.02 10.72 7.04
CA ALA A 28 1.83 10.52 7.87
C ALA A 28 0.65 11.42 7.45
N PRO A 29 0.82 12.74 7.21
CA PRO A 29 -0.28 13.58 6.75
C PRO A 29 -0.85 13.17 5.38
N LYS A 30 0.00 12.62 4.50
CA LYS A 30 -0.44 12.12 3.19
C LYS A 30 -1.23 10.82 3.33
N ILE A 31 -0.83 9.94 4.26
CA ILE A 31 -1.59 8.73 4.58
C ILE A 31 -2.97 9.11 5.13
N GLU A 32 -3.06 10.09 6.02
CA GLU A 32 -4.35 10.56 6.55
C GLU A 32 -5.28 11.11 5.45
N ILE A 33 -4.73 11.81 4.46
CA ILE A 33 -5.51 12.25 3.28
C ILE A 33 -6.04 11.04 2.51
N VAL A 34 -5.20 10.05 2.23
CA VAL A 34 -5.60 8.83 1.52
C VAL A 34 -6.66 8.07 2.30
N LEU A 35 -6.50 7.89 3.62
CA LEU A 35 -7.48 7.23 4.47
C LEU A 35 -8.83 7.94 4.43
N ARG A 36 -8.88 9.28 4.47
CA ARG A 36 -10.15 10.02 4.33
C ARG A 36 -10.82 9.80 2.96
N ILE A 37 -10.04 9.74 1.89
CA ILE A 37 -10.56 9.43 0.54
C ILE A 37 -11.14 8.01 0.52
N LEU A 38 -10.40 7.05 1.07
CA LEU A 38 -10.87 5.66 1.11
C LEU A 38 -12.11 5.52 1.97
N ALA A 39 -12.20 6.21 3.11
CA ALA A 39 -13.38 6.23 3.97
C ALA A 39 -14.60 6.76 3.21
N ALA A 40 -14.43 7.83 2.43
CA ALA A 40 -15.50 8.37 1.59
C ALA A 40 -15.94 7.41 0.49
N ILE A 41 -15.04 6.60 -0.06
CA ILE A 41 -15.33 5.61 -1.11
C ILE A 41 -16.03 4.37 -0.53
N THR A 42 -15.56 3.88 0.62
CA THR A 42 -15.99 2.58 1.17
C THR A 42 -17.07 2.70 2.25
N GLY A 43 -17.26 3.87 2.84
CA GLY A 43 -18.14 4.07 4.01
C GLY A 43 -17.55 3.55 5.33
N ILE A 44 -16.30 3.06 5.33
CA ILE A 44 -15.62 2.53 6.50
C ILE A 44 -15.02 3.69 7.31
N ALA A 45 -15.14 3.62 8.65
CA ALA A 45 -14.61 4.64 9.55
C ALA A 45 -13.08 4.72 9.51
N THR A 46 -12.52 5.92 9.74
CA THR A 46 -11.07 6.17 9.62
C THR A 46 -10.21 5.44 10.65
N ASP A 47 -10.80 5.01 11.75
CA ASP A 47 -10.18 4.23 12.83
C ASP A 47 -10.36 2.72 12.67
N ASP A 48 -11.11 2.27 11.66
CA ASP A 48 -11.31 0.85 11.40
C ASP A 48 -10.08 0.22 10.73
N PRO A 49 -9.53 -0.89 11.26
CA PRO A 49 -8.38 -1.58 10.65
C PRO A 49 -8.57 -2.00 9.20
N ALA A 50 -9.81 -2.27 8.75
CA ALA A 50 -10.11 -2.61 7.36
C ALA A 50 -9.73 -1.48 6.39
N LEU A 51 -9.80 -0.22 6.83
CA LEU A 51 -9.43 0.92 6.02
C LEU A 51 -7.91 1.02 5.81
N LEU A 52 -7.14 0.69 6.84
CA LEU A 52 -5.68 0.61 6.73
C LEU A 52 -5.27 -0.49 5.75
N CYS A 53 -5.92 -1.66 5.81
CA CYS A 53 -5.72 -2.74 4.83
C CYS A 53 -6.03 -2.27 3.40
N CYS A 54 -7.10 -1.49 3.21
CA CYS A 54 -7.40 -0.87 1.91
C CYS A 54 -6.27 0.05 1.44
N CYS A 55 -5.77 0.92 2.33
CA CYS A 55 -4.67 1.84 2.02
C CYS A 55 -3.40 1.10 1.61
N ILE A 56 -3.02 0.04 2.33
CA ILE A 56 -1.85 -0.78 2.00
C ILE A 56 -1.99 -1.37 0.61
N ASN A 57 -3.15 -1.94 0.26
CA ASN A 57 -3.38 -2.54 -1.04
C ASN A 57 -3.39 -1.51 -2.19
N VAL A 58 -3.82 -0.28 -1.94
CA VAL A 58 -3.75 0.82 -2.91
C VAL A 58 -2.30 1.21 -3.20
N VAL A 59 -1.45 1.27 -2.16
CA VAL A 59 -0.06 1.74 -2.27
C VAL A 59 0.91 0.64 -2.72
N ALA A 60 0.67 -0.61 -2.31
CA ALA A 60 1.52 -1.77 -2.58
C ALA A 60 2.00 -1.94 -4.03
N PRO A 61 1.14 -1.85 -5.08
CA PRO A 61 1.62 -2.01 -6.46
C PRO A 61 2.65 -0.94 -6.86
N PHE A 62 2.53 0.28 -6.33
CA PHE A 62 3.50 1.36 -6.57
C PHE A 62 4.79 1.16 -5.77
N ALA A 63 4.67 0.75 -4.50
CA ALA A 63 5.84 0.43 -3.68
C ALA A 63 6.68 -0.69 -4.31
N MET A 64 6.03 -1.71 -4.89
CA MET A 64 6.71 -2.79 -5.59
C MET A 64 7.53 -2.28 -6.79
N GLN A 65 7.06 -1.26 -7.53
CA GLN A 65 7.84 -0.66 -8.62
C GLN A 65 9.11 0.03 -8.11
N ILE A 66 9.05 0.63 -6.92
CA ILE A 66 10.20 1.31 -6.30
C ILE A 66 11.23 0.28 -5.82
N VAL A 67 10.79 -0.74 -5.08
CA VAL A 67 11.67 -1.77 -4.49
C VAL A 67 12.34 -2.60 -5.58
N THR A 68 11.62 -2.90 -6.67
CA THR A 68 12.16 -3.72 -7.76
C THR A 68 12.98 -2.92 -8.76
N ARG A 69 13.24 -1.61 -8.53
CA ARG A 69 13.87 -0.70 -9.48
C ARG A 69 15.26 -1.12 -9.98
N GLU A 70 15.97 -1.94 -9.21
CA GLU A 70 17.30 -2.45 -9.59
C GLU A 70 17.35 -3.98 -9.65
N ALA A 71 16.22 -4.65 -9.40
CA ALA A 71 16.17 -6.11 -9.35
C ALA A 71 16.16 -6.71 -10.77
N PRO A 72 16.97 -7.75 -11.06
CA PRO A 72 17.02 -8.42 -12.36
C PRO A 72 15.85 -9.41 -12.54
N LEU A 73 14.62 -8.95 -12.31
CA LEU A 73 13.42 -9.78 -12.39
C LEU A 73 12.86 -9.77 -13.81
N PRO A 74 12.59 -10.92 -14.44
CA PRO A 74 12.00 -10.97 -15.79
C PRO A 74 10.69 -10.17 -15.92
N VAL A 75 9.86 -10.19 -14.87
CA VAL A 75 8.58 -9.44 -14.81
C VAL A 75 8.77 -7.92 -14.91
N ARG A 76 9.93 -7.40 -14.50
CA ARG A 76 10.25 -5.97 -14.55
C ARG A 76 10.29 -5.45 -15.97
N ARG A 77 10.98 -6.15 -16.88
CA ARG A 77 11.06 -5.76 -18.30
C ARG A 77 9.69 -5.65 -18.93
N THR A 78 8.80 -6.60 -18.62
CA THR A 78 7.42 -6.57 -19.09
C THR A 78 6.70 -5.31 -18.60
N ILE A 79 6.79 -4.98 -17.30
CA ILE A 79 6.14 -3.79 -16.72
C ILE A 79 6.72 -2.48 -17.29
N GLU A 80 8.04 -2.41 -17.51
CA GLU A 80 8.71 -1.24 -18.09
C GLU A 80 8.32 -0.98 -19.55
N GLN A 81 7.97 -2.04 -20.28
CA GLN A 81 7.50 -1.95 -21.67
C GLN A 81 6.01 -1.57 -21.76
N MET A 82 5.25 -1.66 -20.66
CA MET A 82 3.84 -1.29 -20.65
C MET A 82 3.67 0.24 -20.73
N PRO A 83 2.73 0.75 -21.54
CA PRO A 83 2.36 2.15 -21.51
C PRO A 83 1.91 2.57 -20.10
N ARG A 84 2.44 3.68 -19.58
CA ARG A 84 2.13 4.15 -18.21
C ARG A 84 0.64 4.35 -17.98
N ASP A 85 -0.09 4.82 -18.98
CA ASP A 85 -1.54 5.04 -18.91
C ASP A 85 -2.32 3.73 -18.82
N GLU A 86 -1.85 2.68 -19.48
CA GLU A 86 -2.47 1.36 -19.44
C GLU A 86 -2.26 0.72 -18.07
N LEU A 87 -1.03 0.78 -17.55
CA LEU A 87 -0.70 0.29 -16.21
C LEU A 87 -1.49 1.02 -15.13
N SER A 88 -1.55 2.36 -15.21
CA SER A 88 -2.31 3.19 -14.29
C SER A 88 -3.81 2.87 -14.32
N ARG A 89 -4.35 2.66 -15.53
CA ARG A 89 -5.75 2.25 -15.72
C ARG A 89 -6.03 0.88 -15.13
N HIS A 90 -5.09 -0.06 -15.28
CA HIS A 90 -5.19 -1.40 -14.71
C HIS A 90 -5.21 -1.35 -13.18
N PHE A 91 -4.24 -0.67 -12.56
CA PHE A 91 -4.18 -0.53 -11.10
C PHE A 91 -5.43 0.16 -10.55
N ARG A 92 -5.88 1.25 -11.19
CA ARG A 92 -7.12 1.93 -10.77
C ARG A 92 -8.32 0.99 -10.81
N ARG A 93 -8.45 0.19 -11.88
CA ARG A 93 -9.57 -0.76 -12.02
C ARG A 93 -9.51 -1.86 -10.95
N PHE A 94 -8.32 -2.40 -10.68
CA PHE A 94 -8.10 -3.41 -9.66
C PHE A 94 -8.44 -2.88 -8.26
N VAL A 95 -7.89 -1.71 -7.91
CA VAL A 95 -8.15 -1.04 -6.63
C VAL A 95 -9.64 -0.75 -6.46
N HIS A 96 -10.30 -0.17 -7.47
CA HIS A 96 -11.71 0.17 -7.37
C HIS A 96 -12.60 -1.07 -7.13
N ALA A 97 -12.35 -2.16 -7.84
CA ALA A 97 -13.08 -3.41 -7.63
C ALA A 97 -12.85 -3.99 -6.22
N GLY A 98 -11.60 -3.95 -5.74
CA GLY A 98 -11.26 -4.39 -4.38
C GLY A 98 -11.95 -3.54 -3.31
N LEU A 99 -11.92 -2.21 -3.45
CA LEU A 99 -12.57 -1.29 -2.50
C LEU A 99 -14.09 -1.50 -2.44
N GLN A 100 -14.73 -1.72 -3.59
CA GLN A 100 -16.16 -2.04 -3.65
C GLN A 100 -16.48 -3.35 -2.92
N ALA A 101 -15.68 -4.40 -3.15
CA ALA A 101 -15.88 -5.69 -2.50
C ALA A 101 -15.75 -5.58 -0.97
N ILE A 102 -14.74 -4.85 -0.48
CA ILE A 102 -14.54 -4.64 0.95
C ILE A 102 -15.65 -3.78 1.56
N ALA A 103 -16.12 -2.75 0.87
CA ALA A 103 -17.25 -1.94 1.32
C ALA A 103 -18.53 -2.78 1.51
N CYS A 104 -18.84 -3.67 0.56
CA CYS A 104 -19.98 -4.57 0.67
C CYS A 104 -19.86 -5.56 1.83
N ASP A 105 -18.70 -6.20 1.98
CA ASP A 105 -18.46 -7.16 3.08
C ASP A 105 -18.52 -6.49 4.46
N HIS A 106 -17.95 -5.28 4.59
CA HIS A 106 -17.97 -4.53 5.83
C HIS A 106 -19.38 -4.08 6.22
N ALA A 107 -20.15 -3.55 5.27
CA ALA A 107 -21.56 -3.21 5.50
C ALA A 107 -22.40 -4.43 5.93
N GLY A 108 -22.16 -5.59 5.32
CA GLY A 108 -22.80 -6.85 5.69
C GLY A 108 -22.43 -7.34 7.09
N LYS A 109 -21.17 -7.15 7.51
CA LYS A 109 -20.71 -7.44 8.87
C LYS A 109 -21.35 -6.50 9.90
N SER A 110 -21.40 -5.20 9.63
CA SER A 110 -22.04 -4.21 10.52
C SER A 110 -23.54 -4.49 10.71
N ALA A 111 -24.23 -4.98 9.68
CA ALA A 111 -25.65 -5.36 9.76
C ALA A 111 -25.91 -6.62 10.59
N ARG A 112 -24.91 -7.48 10.79
CA ARG A 112 -25.03 -8.76 11.54
C ARG A 112 -24.70 -8.63 13.02
N VAL A 113 -23.98 -7.57 13.39
CA VAL A 113 -23.56 -7.29 14.78
C VAL A 113 -24.57 -6.38 15.50
N ARG A 114 -25.49 -5.74 14.77
CA ARG A 114 -26.65 -5.02 15.32
C ARG A 114 -27.85 -5.95 15.47
#